data_AF-A0A3Q3WTM9-F1
#
_entry.id   AF-A0A3Q3WTM9-F1
#
_cell.length_a   1.000
_cell.length_b   1.000
_cell.length_c   1.000
_cell.angle_alpha   90.00
_cell.angle_beta   90.00
_cell.angle_gamma   90.00
#
_symmetry.space_group_name_H-M   'P 1'
#
loop_
_entity.id
_entity.type
_entity.pdbx_description
1 polymer ?
#
loop_
_entity_poly.entity_id
_entity_poly.type
_entity_poly.pdbx_seq_one_letter_code
_entity_poly.pdbx_strand_id
1 'polypeptide(L)'
;MVKSRSKRSWVFPGTLWCGAGSKAVRYDQLGFFMGADRCCREHDHCQHTIAGLTAKYGFFNRKLYTISHCDCDQRFRECLHAANDTISNLVGSSFFNVLKVPCFELKQQNQCTLSTDGFRRLQEQKKVLLLSHKKFWLQLCQSLFSRCSRAFTKASDLLQALKKVEEKDTARVRKSGNERKRGFPVRLYKRCLRLEKEAGNMEKPK
;
A
#
# COMPACT_ATOMS: atom_id res chain seq x y z
N MET A 1 -13.84 -38.86 9.40
CA MET A 1 -14.63 -37.77 8.78
C MET A 1 -14.39 -36.48 9.57
N VAL A 2 -13.57 -35.56 9.06
CA VAL A 2 -13.41 -34.24 9.68
C VAL A 2 -14.66 -33.43 9.35
N LYS A 3 -15.60 -33.31 10.31
CA LYS A 3 -16.67 -32.31 10.21
C LYS A 3 -16.01 -30.93 10.28
N SER A 4 -15.74 -30.35 9.11
CA SER A 4 -15.43 -28.93 9.00
C SER A 4 -16.59 -28.18 9.62
N ARG A 5 -16.37 -27.58 10.81
CA ARG A 5 -17.32 -26.63 11.39
C ARG A 5 -17.39 -25.46 10.41
N SER A 6 -18.41 -25.44 9.56
CA SER A 6 -18.73 -24.29 8.73
C SER A 6 -18.94 -23.11 9.69
N LYS A 7 -17.93 -22.23 9.76
CA LYS A 7 -18.11 -20.93 10.40
C LYS A 7 -19.31 -20.31 9.70
N ARG A 8 -20.35 -19.96 10.46
CA ARG A 8 -21.60 -19.42 9.93
C ARG A 8 -21.29 -18.15 9.15
N SER A 9 -21.02 -18.30 7.87
CA SER A 9 -20.70 -17.20 6.96
C SER A 9 -21.94 -16.33 6.85
N TRP A 10 -21.80 -15.06 7.24
CA TRP A 10 -22.86 -14.08 7.07
C TRP A 10 -22.97 -13.76 5.59
N VAL A 11 -23.97 -14.35 4.93
CA VAL A 11 -24.30 -14.12 3.53
C VAL A 11 -25.70 -13.53 3.46
N PHE A 12 -25.87 -12.51 2.64
CA PHE A 12 -27.14 -11.80 2.45
C PHE A 12 -28.25 -12.80 2.06
N PRO A 13 -29.41 -12.78 2.73
CA PRO A 13 -30.49 -13.73 2.44
C PRO A 13 -30.92 -13.70 0.97
N GLY A 14 -31.11 -14.87 0.35
CA GLY A 14 -31.43 -14.99 -1.06
C GLY A 14 -30.24 -14.87 -2.03
N THR A 15 -29.02 -14.71 -1.50
CA THR A 15 -27.75 -14.76 -2.25
C THR A 15 -26.86 -15.88 -1.71
N LEU A 16 -25.87 -16.30 -2.50
CA LEU A 16 -24.88 -17.30 -2.11
C LEU A 16 -23.48 -16.71 -1.93
N TRP A 17 -23.20 -15.56 -2.55
CA TRP A 17 -21.88 -14.93 -2.64
C TRP A 17 -21.80 -13.58 -1.93
N CYS A 18 -22.90 -12.87 -1.72
CA CYS A 18 -22.87 -11.54 -1.10
C CYS A 18 -22.66 -11.62 0.42
N GLY A 19 -21.42 -11.75 0.89
CA GLY A 19 -21.14 -11.83 2.32
C GLY A 19 -19.71 -12.19 2.70
N ALA A 20 -19.55 -12.63 3.95
CA ALA A 20 -18.26 -13.05 4.50
C ALA A 20 -17.91 -14.47 4.03
N GLY A 21 -17.47 -14.60 2.78
CA GLY A 21 -17.29 -15.88 2.08
C GLY A 21 -18.57 -16.30 1.36
N SER A 22 -18.62 -17.56 0.92
CA SER A 22 -19.69 -18.07 0.06
C SER A 22 -20.39 -19.29 0.65
N LYS A 23 -21.69 -19.42 0.39
CA LYS A 23 -22.51 -20.61 0.64
C LYS A 23 -22.67 -21.49 -0.60
N ALA A 24 -22.18 -21.05 -1.76
CA ALA A 24 -22.27 -21.82 -2.99
C ALA A 24 -21.38 -23.07 -2.91
N VAL A 25 -21.89 -24.20 -3.40
CA VAL A 25 -21.11 -25.44 -3.52
C VAL A 25 -20.30 -25.43 -4.82
N ARG A 26 -20.82 -24.77 -5.86
CA ARG A 26 -20.17 -24.61 -7.16
C ARG A 26 -20.16 -23.16 -7.60
N TYR A 27 -19.17 -22.82 -8.43
CA TYR A 27 -19.01 -21.47 -8.98
C TYR A 27 -20.24 -20.98 -9.76
N ASP A 28 -20.91 -21.85 -10.51
CA ASP A 28 -22.04 -21.50 -11.36
C ASP A 28 -23.36 -21.28 -10.60
N GLN A 29 -23.42 -21.72 -9.33
CA GLN A 29 -24.62 -21.56 -8.51
C GLN A 29 -24.82 -20.10 -8.12
N LEU A 30 -26.02 -19.60 -8.38
CA LEU A 30 -26.49 -18.29 -7.93
C LEU A 30 -27.75 -18.49 -7.09
N GLY A 31 -27.96 -17.60 -6.13
CA GLY A 31 -29.16 -17.49 -5.33
C GLY A 31 -30.32 -16.87 -6.10
N PHE A 32 -31.40 -16.62 -5.38
CA PHE A 32 -32.62 -16.01 -5.91
C PHE A 32 -32.36 -14.64 -6.54
N PHE A 33 -31.55 -13.81 -5.89
CA PHE A 33 -31.17 -12.50 -6.40
C PHE A 33 -29.96 -12.57 -7.33
N MET A 34 -30.15 -13.19 -8.49
CA MET A 34 -29.06 -13.52 -9.43
C MET A 34 -28.21 -12.33 -9.87
N GLY A 35 -28.80 -11.12 -10.02
CA GLY A 35 -28.09 -9.91 -10.41
C GLY A 35 -27.02 -9.53 -9.40
N ALA A 36 -27.44 -9.24 -8.17
CA ALA A 36 -26.55 -8.95 -7.05
C ALA A 36 -25.55 -10.10 -6.81
N ASP A 37 -26.04 -11.33 -6.81
CA ASP A 37 -25.24 -12.50 -6.46
C ASP A 37 -24.13 -12.79 -7.49
N ARG A 38 -24.39 -12.53 -8.77
CA ARG A 38 -23.37 -12.58 -9.83
C ARG A 38 -22.29 -11.53 -9.61
N CYS A 39 -22.66 -10.30 -9.26
CA CYS A 39 -21.70 -9.24 -8.98
C CYS A 39 -20.81 -9.58 -7.78
N CYS A 40 -21.41 -10.12 -6.70
CA CYS A 40 -20.66 -10.57 -5.52
C CYS A 40 -19.74 -11.73 -5.83
N ARG A 41 -20.19 -12.73 -6.62
CA ARG A 41 -19.35 -13.84 -7.05
C ARG A 41 -18.10 -13.36 -7.80
N GLU A 42 -18.28 -12.44 -8.75
CA GLU A 42 -17.18 -11.90 -9.54
C GLU A 42 -16.19 -11.14 -8.64
N HIS A 43 -16.70 -10.36 -7.68
CA HIS A 43 -15.89 -9.63 -6.72
C HIS A 43 -15.09 -10.56 -5.78
N ASP A 44 -15.72 -11.63 -5.27
CA ASP A 44 -15.08 -12.65 -4.42
C ASP A 44 -13.89 -13.34 -5.13
N HIS A 45 -13.93 -13.42 -6.46
CA HIS A 45 -12.87 -14.02 -7.28
C HIS A 45 -11.83 -13.00 -7.78
N CYS A 46 -11.74 -11.85 -7.13
CA CYS A 46 -10.68 -10.89 -7.41
C CYS A 46 -9.29 -11.54 -7.22
N GLN A 47 -8.41 -11.38 -8.22
CA GLN A 47 -7.05 -11.94 -8.21
C GLN A 47 -6.20 -11.43 -7.02
N HIS A 48 -6.49 -10.21 -6.55
CA HIS A 48 -5.73 -9.52 -5.54
C HIS A 48 -6.64 -9.13 -4.36
N THR A 49 -6.63 -9.99 -3.34
CA THR A 49 -7.34 -9.80 -2.08
C THR A 49 -6.42 -10.06 -0.89
N ILE A 50 -6.75 -9.44 0.26
CA ILE A 50 -6.09 -9.65 1.55
C ILE A 50 -7.18 -10.01 2.56
N ALA A 51 -7.27 -11.29 2.93
CA ALA A 51 -8.28 -11.77 3.86
C ALA A 51 -8.14 -11.08 5.24
N GLY A 52 -9.26 -10.98 5.94
CA GLY A 52 -9.28 -10.41 7.29
C GLY A 52 -8.36 -11.18 8.24
N LEU A 53 -7.65 -10.45 9.10
CA LEU A 53 -6.68 -10.98 10.06
C LEU A 53 -5.50 -11.76 9.42
N THR A 54 -5.18 -11.48 8.16
CA THR A 54 -4.04 -12.12 7.47
C THR A 54 -3.03 -11.10 6.96
N ALA A 55 -1.79 -11.55 6.74
CA ALA A 55 -0.74 -10.77 6.10
C ALA A 55 -0.57 -11.18 4.63
N LYS A 56 -0.52 -10.21 3.73
CA LYS A 56 -0.17 -10.42 2.31
C LYS A 56 0.49 -9.16 1.76
N TYR A 57 1.42 -9.31 0.81
CA TYR A 57 2.16 -8.19 0.22
C TYR A 57 2.87 -7.29 1.26
N GLY A 58 3.34 -7.87 2.36
CA GLY A 58 3.95 -7.12 3.47
C GLY A 58 2.99 -6.25 4.29
N PHE A 59 1.68 -6.38 4.09
CA PHE A 59 0.63 -5.65 4.79
C PHE A 59 -0.25 -6.61 5.60
N PHE A 60 -0.53 -6.28 6.86
CA PHE A 60 -1.42 -7.06 7.73
C PHE A 60 -2.81 -6.41 7.81
N ASN A 61 -3.82 -7.10 7.29
CA ASN A 61 -5.20 -6.64 7.36
C ASN A 61 -5.78 -6.89 8.76
N ARG A 62 -5.83 -5.84 9.59
CA ARG A 62 -6.42 -5.90 10.94
C ARG A 62 -7.95 -5.98 10.95
N LYS A 63 -8.61 -5.80 9.81
CA LYS A 63 -10.07 -5.90 9.71
C LYS A 63 -10.49 -7.38 9.73
N LEU A 64 -11.73 -7.62 10.13
CA LEU A 64 -12.34 -8.96 10.11
C LEU A 64 -12.87 -9.36 8.74
N TYR A 65 -12.89 -8.43 7.79
CA TYR A 65 -13.34 -8.62 6.42
C TYR A 65 -12.16 -8.56 5.44
N THR A 66 -12.36 -9.16 4.27
CA THR A 66 -11.41 -9.12 3.15
C THR A 66 -11.38 -7.72 2.54
N ILE A 67 -10.17 -7.25 2.20
CA ILE A 67 -9.94 -6.04 1.42
C ILE A 67 -9.50 -6.49 0.02
N SER A 68 -10.06 -5.87 -1.02
CA SER A 68 -9.83 -6.20 -2.42
C SER A 68 -9.11 -5.08 -3.17
N HIS A 69 -8.60 -5.39 -4.37
CA HIS A 69 -7.98 -4.39 -5.23
C HIS A 69 -9.00 -3.35 -5.71
N CYS A 70 -8.59 -2.10 -5.85
CA CYS A 70 -9.50 -1.02 -6.25
C CYS A 70 -10.18 -1.25 -7.61
N ASP A 71 -9.50 -1.86 -8.58
CA ASP A 71 -10.11 -2.24 -9.86
C ASP A 71 -11.23 -3.28 -9.71
N CYS A 72 -11.16 -4.16 -8.70
CA CYS A 72 -12.22 -5.12 -8.42
C CYS A 72 -13.41 -4.41 -7.76
N ASP A 73 -13.16 -3.51 -6.81
CA ASP A 73 -14.21 -2.72 -6.15
C ASP A 73 -14.92 -1.78 -7.12
N GLN A 74 -14.18 -1.19 -8.08
CA GLN A 74 -14.75 -0.37 -9.15
C GLN A 74 -15.68 -1.21 -10.06
N ARG A 75 -15.20 -2.34 -10.58
CA ARG A 75 -16.02 -3.24 -11.40
C ARG A 75 -17.23 -3.77 -10.64
N PHE A 76 -17.07 -4.03 -9.35
CA PHE A 76 -18.17 -4.46 -8.49
C PHE A 76 -19.24 -3.37 -8.38
N ARG A 77 -18.82 -2.12 -8.15
CA ARG A 77 -19.73 -0.96 -8.13
C ARG A 77 -20.46 -0.80 -9.46
N GLU A 78 -19.76 -0.87 -10.57
CA GLU A 78 -20.33 -0.77 -11.92
C GLU A 78 -21.33 -1.92 -12.18
N CYS A 79 -20.99 -3.16 -11.80
CA CYS A 79 -21.87 -4.31 -11.92
C CYS A 79 -23.18 -4.13 -11.13
N LEU A 80 -23.09 -3.71 -9.87
CA LEU A 80 -24.26 -3.49 -9.03
C LEU A 80 -25.15 -2.36 -9.55
N HIS A 81 -24.54 -1.28 -10.05
CA HIS A 81 -25.29 -0.20 -10.70
C HIS A 81 -25.97 -0.65 -11.99
N ALA A 82 -25.29 -1.46 -12.81
CA ALA A 82 -25.85 -1.99 -14.05
C ALA A 82 -26.98 -2.99 -13.83
N ALA A 83 -26.92 -3.79 -12.75
CA ALA A 83 -28.00 -4.69 -12.37
C ALA A 83 -29.29 -3.94 -12.00
N ASN A 84 -29.15 -2.74 -11.42
CA ASN A 84 -30.24 -1.78 -11.17
C ASN A 84 -31.47 -2.35 -10.45
N ASP A 85 -31.27 -3.30 -9.53
CA ASP A 85 -32.31 -3.88 -8.70
C ASP A 85 -32.17 -3.47 -7.22
N THR A 86 -33.25 -3.62 -6.44
CA THR A 86 -33.29 -3.22 -5.03
C THR A 86 -32.19 -3.88 -4.19
N ILE A 87 -31.89 -5.16 -4.44
CA ILE A 87 -30.90 -5.90 -3.66
C ILE A 87 -29.49 -5.48 -4.06
N SER A 88 -29.21 -5.31 -5.35
CA SER A 88 -27.93 -4.78 -5.84
C SER A 88 -27.64 -3.39 -5.27
N ASN A 89 -28.65 -2.52 -5.22
CA ASN A 89 -28.54 -1.19 -4.60
C ASN A 89 -28.27 -1.27 -3.09
N LEU A 90 -28.95 -2.18 -2.37
CA LEU A 90 -28.75 -2.38 -0.93
C LEU A 90 -27.35 -2.96 -0.63
N VAL A 91 -26.90 -3.95 -1.40
CA VAL A 91 -25.54 -4.53 -1.29
C VAL A 91 -24.50 -3.45 -1.55
N GLY A 92 -24.65 -2.67 -2.64
CA GLY A 92 -23.74 -1.58 -2.99
C GLY A 92 -23.68 -0.51 -1.90
N SER A 93 -24.84 -0.06 -1.40
CA SER A 93 -24.90 0.93 -0.32
C SER A 93 -24.27 0.38 0.97
N SER A 94 -24.52 -0.87 1.31
CA SER A 94 -23.93 -1.51 2.48
C SER A 94 -22.40 -1.55 2.39
N PHE A 95 -21.87 -1.95 1.24
CA PHE A 95 -20.42 -2.08 1.03
C PHE A 95 -19.71 -0.72 0.96
N PHE A 96 -20.19 0.18 0.09
CA PHE A 96 -19.49 1.43 -0.23
C PHE A 96 -19.85 2.60 0.70
N ASN A 97 -21.09 2.67 1.21
CA ASN A 97 -21.56 3.83 1.98
C ASN A 97 -21.60 3.57 3.49
N VAL A 98 -22.08 2.40 3.91
CA VAL A 98 -22.23 2.05 5.34
C VAL A 98 -20.92 1.51 5.91
N LEU A 99 -20.41 0.40 5.36
CA LEU A 99 -19.18 -0.23 5.83
C LEU A 99 -17.93 0.53 5.38
N LYS A 100 -18.03 1.27 4.27
CA LYS A 100 -16.92 2.02 3.64
C LYS A 100 -15.67 1.15 3.53
N VAL A 101 -15.85 -0.05 2.99
CA VAL A 101 -14.75 -1.02 2.87
C VAL A 101 -13.63 -0.38 2.05
N PRO A 102 -12.40 -0.30 2.59
CA PRO A 102 -11.28 0.26 1.85
C PRO A 102 -10.85 -0.72 0.74
N CYS A 103 -10.36 -0.18 -0.36
CA CYS A 103 -9.65 -0.93 -1.38
C CYS A 103 -8.15 -0.62 -1.34
N PHE A 104 -7.34 -1.45 -2.01
CA PHE A 104 -5.92 -1.19 -2.18
C PHE A 104 -5.44 -1.22 -3.64
N GLU A 105 -4.34 -0.51 -3.89
CA GLU A 105 -3.53 -0.67 -5.09
C GLU A 105 -2.23 -1.39 -4.76
N LEU A 106 -1.68 -2.13 -5.73
CA LEU A 106 -0.34 -2.68 -5.65
C LEU A 106 0.63 -1.79 -6.41
N LYS A 107 1.57 -1.16 -5.70
CA LYS A 107 2.68 -0.42 -6.33
C LYS A 107 3.96 -1.22 -6.27
N GLN A 108 4.64 -1.32 -7.42
CA GLN A 108 5.99 -1.86 -7.47
C GLN A 108 6.94 -0.85 -6.82
N GLN A 109 7.72 -1.32 -5.84
CA GLN A 109 8.78 -0.53 -5.21
C GLN A 109 10.04 -1.37 -5.07
N ASN A 110 11.17 -0.76 -5.39
CA ASN A 110 12.47 -1.35 -5.15
C ASN A 110 12.83 -1.21 -3.66
N GLN A 111 13.09 -2.33 -3.01
CA GLN A 111 13.53 -2.37 -1.62
C GLN A 111 14.91 -3.01 -1.53
N CYS A 112 15.75 -2.48 -0.63
CA CYS A 112 17.05 -3.06 -0.32
C CYS A 112 16.87 -4.15 0.74
N THR A 113 16.99 -5.41 0.36
CA THR A 113 16.94 -6.56 1.28
C THR A 113 18.33 -7.16 1.48
N LEU A 114 18.57 -7.77 2.64
CA LEU A 114 19.78 -8.55 2.90
C LEU A 114 19.64 -9.91 2.22
N SER A 115 20.57 -10.26 1.34
CA SER A 115 20.72 -11.61 0.81
C SER A 115 21.45 -12.52 1.79
N THR A 116 21.34 -13.83 1.56
CA THR A 116 21.90 -14.90 2.40
C THR A 116 23.42 -14.84 2.54
N ASP A 117 24.09 -14.21 1.57
CA ASP A 117 25.52 -13.93 1.54
C ASP A 117 25.92 -12.64 2.29
N GLY A 118 24.97 -11.99 2.99
CA GLY A 118 25.20 -10.77 3.77
C GLY A 118 25.22 -9.47 2.94
N PHE A 119 25.05 -9.54 1.62
CA PHE A 119 25.01 -8.36 0.77
C PHE A 119 23.61 -7.75 0.72
N ARG A 120 23.50 -6.42 0.49
CA ARG A 120 22.20 -5.79 0.22
C ARG A 120 21.94 -5.78 -1.28
N ARG A 121 20.81 -6.35 -1.71
CA ARG A 121 20.36 -6.34 -3.12
C ARG A 121 19.06 -5.56 -3.24
N LEU A 122 18.92 -4.86 -4.37
CA LEU A 122 17.64 -4.29 -4.76
C LEU A 122 16.74 -5.43 -5.22
N GLN A 123 15.62 -5.60 -4.53
CA GLN A 123 14.55 -6.51 -4.92
C GLN A 123 13.29 -5.71 -5.18
N GLU A 124 12.64 -6.05 -6.28
CA GLU A 124 11.34 -5.51 -6.63
C GLU A 124 10.26 -6.18 -5.78
N GLN A 125 9.45 -5.38 -5.08
CA GLN A 125 8.38 -5.89 -4.24
C GLN A 125 7.09 -5.11 -4.48
N LYS A 126 5.96 -5.81 -4.45
CA LYS A 126 4.64 -5.18 -4.47
C LYS A 126 4.29 -4.69 -3.07
N LYS A 127 4.05 -3.39 -2.90
CA LYS A 127 3.52 -2.80 -1.67
C LYS A 127 2.05 -2.43 -1.84
N VAL A 128 1.31 -2.56 -0.74
CA VAL A 128 -0.10 -2.19 -0.62
C VAL A 128 -0.21 -0.70 -0.34
N LEU A 129 -0.95 0.02 -1.18
CA LEU A 129 -1.39 1.39 -0.94
C LEU A 129 -2.89 1.38 -0.67
N LEU A 130 -3.29 1.64 0.58
CA LEU A 130 -4.71 1.75 0.94
C LEU A 130 -5.25 3.12 0.52
N LEU A 131 -6.24 3.15 -0.37
CA LEU A 131 -6.81 4.41 -0.88
C LEU A 131 -7.83 5.07 0.07
N SER A 132 -8.21 4.40 1.17
CA SER A 132 -9.14 4.95 2.18
C SER A 132 -8.54 6.04 3.06
N HIS A 133 -7.22 6.26 3.03
CA HIS A 133 -6.55 7.28 3.83
C HIS A 133 -5.90 8.31 2.90
N LYS A 134 -6.54 9.47 2.69
CA LYS A 134 -5.91 10.67 2.06
C LYS A 134 -4.74 11.27 2.88
N LYS A 135 -4.06 10.50 3.73
CA LYS A 135 -2.86 10.89 4.47
C LYS A 135 -1.87 9.75 4.49
N PHE A 136 -1.24 9.49 3.35
CA PHE A 136 -0.08 8.60 3.26
C PHE A 136 0.99 9.14 2.30
N TRP A 137 1.03 10.47 2.14
CA TRP A 137 2.05 11.18 1.36
C TRP A 137 3.31 11.52 2.17
N LEU A 138 3.61 10.75 3.23
CA LEU A 138 4.91 10.81 3.92
C LEU A 138 5.87 9.67 3.52
N GLN A 139 5.43 8.70 2.71
CA GLN A 139 6.30 7.60 2.26
C GLN A 139 7.00 7.84 0.93
N LEU A 140 6.70 8.93 0.21
CA LEU A 140 7.43 9.23 -1.03
C LEU A 140 8.83 9.80 -0.75
N CYS A 141 9.08 10.41 0.41
CA CYS A 141 10.39 10.99 0.71
C CYS A 141 11.47 9.94 1.05
N GLN A 142 11.09 8.69 1.35
CA GLN A 142 12.05 7.58 1.55
C GLN A 142 12.60 7.01 0.24
N SER A 143 11.99 7.34 -0.91
CA SER A 143 12.38 6.76 -2.21
C SER A 143 13.49 7.53 -2.94
N LEU A 144 13.82 8.75 -2.49
CA LEU A 144 14.86 9.59 -3.12
C LEU A 144 16.30 9.22 -2.74
N PHE A 145 16.50 8.24 -1.87
CA PHE A 145 17.83 7.71 -1.52
C PHE A 145 17.97 6.22 -1.86
N SER A 146 17.43 5.80 -3.00
CA SER A 146 17.68 4.46 -3.57
C SER A 146 19.05 4.38 -4.27
N ARG A 147 20.12 4.79 -3.57
CA ARG A 147 21.41 4.11 -3.70
C ARG A 147 21.50 3.19 -2.51
N CYS A 148 21.40 1.89 -2.76
CA CYS A 148 21.79 0.83 -1.83
C CYS A 148 23.30 0.98 -1.56
N SER A 149 23.68 2.03 -0.83
CA SER A 149 25.05 2.45 -0.66
C SER A 149 25.67 1.51 0.36
N ARG A 150 26.70 0.78 -0.06
CA ARG A 150 27.66 0.16 0.85
C ARG A 150 28.18 1.26 1.81
N ALA A 151 28.31 0.96 3.10
CA ALA A 151 28.61 1.85 4.24
C ALA A 151 27.35 2.56 4.79
N PHE A 152 26.85 2.28 5.99
CA PHE A 152 27.53 2.05 7.26
C PHE A 152 26.86 0.91 8.04
N THR A 153 27.65 0.10 8.73
CA THR A 153 27.20 -1.12 9.40
C THR A 153 26.68 -0.90 10.82
N LYS A 154 26.81 0.28 11.44
CA LYS A 154 26.21 0.57 12.76
C LYS A 154 25.76 2.03 12.90
N ALA A 155 24.68 2.26 13.69
CA ALA A 155 24.14 3.58 13.99
C ALA A 155 25.15 4.50 14.72
N SER A 156 26.13 3.92 15.42
CA SER A 156 27.27 4.62 16.03
C SER A 156 28.07 5.43 15.00
N ASP A 157 28.17 4.93 13.77
CA ASP A 157 29.05 5.48 12.75
C ASP A 157 28.43 6.75 12.13
N LEU A 158 27.09 6.85 12.13
CA LEU A 158 26.34 8.05 11.71
C LEU A 158 26.54 9.20 12.71
N LEU A 159 26.43 8.91 14.01
CA LEU A 159 26.69 9.89 15.07
C LEU A 159 28.15 10.36 15.07
N GLN A 160 29.08 9.47 14.79
CA GLN A 160 30.50 9.81 14.68
C GLN A 160 30.81 10.63 13.41
N ALA A 161 30.08 10.40 12.32
CA ALA A 161 30.16 11.21 11.11
C ALA A 161 29.57 12.62 11.31
N LEU A 162 28.46 12.74 12.05
CA LEU A 162 27.84 14.03 12.38
C LEU A 162 28.73 14.88 13.30
N LYS A 163 29.33 14.26 14.34
CA LYS A 163 30.33 14.93 15.20
C LYS A 163 31.55 15.42 14.41
N LYS A 164 32.00 14.63 13.43
CA LYS A 164 33.10 15.01 12.52
C LYS A 164 32.74 16.10 11.52
N VAL A 165 31.45 16.39 11.30
CA VAL A 165 30.99 17.53 10.48
C VAL A 165 31.00 18.80 11.34
N GLU A 166 30.56 18.73 12.59
CA GLU A 166 30.65 19.83 13.57
C GLU A 166 32.11 20.28 13.81
N GLU A 167 33.03 19.33 13.98
CA GLU A 167 34.47 19.63 14.15
C GLU A 167 35.15 20.16 12.87
N LYS A 168 34.55 19.95 11.69
CA LYS A 168 35.12 20.42 10.41
C LYS A 168 34.67 21.83 10.03
N ASP A 169 33.57 22.31 10.59
CA ASP A 169 33.08 23.67 10.37
C ASP A 169 33.93 24.71 11.13
N THR A 170 34.58 24.32 12.22
CA THR A 170 35.55 25.17 12.95
C THR A 170 36.95 25.19 12.31
N ALA A 171 37.31 24.21 11.48
CA ALA A 171 38.66 24.05 10.94
C ALA A 171 38.84 24.49 9.46
N ARG A 172 37.80 24.99 8.78
CA ARG A 172 37.85 25.24 7.31
C ARG A 172 38.32 26.63 6.86
N VAL A 173 39.22 27.26 7.61
CA VAL A 173 40.15 28.27 7.07
C VAL A 173 41.54 27.63 6.94
N ARG A 174 41.77 26.93 5.81
CA ARG A 174 43.02 26.88 5.00
C ARG A 174 43.29 25.53 4.33
N LYS A 175 43.43 25.65 2.99
CA LYS A 175 44.28 24.92 2.01
C LYS A 175 44.03 23.45 1.62
N SER A 176 43.66 23.33 0.33
CA SER A 176 44.34 22.65 -0.80
C SER A 176 45.02 21.29 -0.60
N GLY A 177 44.60 20.30 -1.40
CA GLY A 177 45.32 19.02 -1.60
C GLY A 177 44.41 17.97 -2.26
N ASN A 178 44.84 17.43 -3.40
CA ASN A 178 44.03 16.72 -4.39
C ASN A 178 43.69 15.26 -4.00
N GLU A 179 42.54 15.04 -3.33
CA GLU A 179 41.78 13.79 -3.40
C GLU A 179 40.34 14.13 -3.80
N ARG A 180 39.94 13.79 -5.03
CA ARG A 180 38.54 13.90 -5.48
C ARG A 180 37.68 12.82 -4.83
N LYS A 181 37.44 12.91 -3.52
CA LYS A 181 36.26 12.32 -2.90
C LYS A 181 35.06 13.16 -3.35
N ARG A 182 34.27 12.64 -4.29
CA ARG A 182 32.97 13.22 -4.66
C ARG A 182 32.07 13.20 -3.42
N GLY A 183 32.17 14.25 -2.62
CA GLY A 183 31.20 14.55 -1.57
C GLY A 183 29.82 14.71 -2.20
N PHE A 184 28.78 14.51 -1.39
CA PHE A 184 27.41 14.80 -1.76
C PHE A 184 27.36 16.20 -2.40
N PRO A 185 26.87 16.36 -3.65
CA PRO A 185 26.91 17.67 -4.29
C PRO A 185 26.04 18.62 -3.48
N VAL A 186 26.66 19.55 -2.76
CA VAL A 186 25.99 20.62 -1.98
C VAL A 186 24.98 21.37 -2.86
N ARG A 187 25.23 21.40 -4.18
CA ARG A 187 24.32 21.93 -5.20
C ARG A 187 22.96 21.21 -5.27
N LEU A 188 22.90 19.91 -5.00
CA LEU A 188 21.66 19.12 -5.02
C LEU A 188 20.84 19.32 -3.74
N TYR A 189 21.49 19.35 -2.57
CA TYR A 189 20.83 19.68 -1.29
C TYR A 189 20.23 21.10 -1.33
N LYS A 190 20.98 22.08 -1.83
CA LYS A 190 20.49 23.46 -2.04
C LYS A 190 19.44 23.59 -3.15
N ARG A 191 19.22 22.56 -3.97
CA ARG A 191 18.16 22.52 -4.99
C ARG A 191 16.86 21.96 -4.40
N CYS A 192 16.94 20.91 -3.57
CA CYS A 192 15.80 20.41 -2.80
C CYS A 192 15.23 21.48 -1.87
N LEU A 193 16.08 22.16 -1.08
CA LEU A 193 15.64 23.23 -0.18
C LEU A 193 14.99 24.43 -0.91
N ARG A 194 15.40 24.69 -2.16
CA ARG A 194 14.79 25.77 -2.98
C ARG A 194 13.41 25.38 -3.47
N LEU A 195 13.26 24.15 -3.94
CA LEU A 195 11.97 23.61 -4.40
C LEU A 195 10.96 23.50 -3.24
N GLU A 196 11.41 23.16 -2.03
CA GLU A 196 10.57 23.20 -0.81
C GLU A 196 10.06 24.61 -0.49
N LYS A 197 10.92 25.62 -0.66
CA LYS A 197 10.58 27.03 -0.41
C LYS A 197 9.68 27.62 -1.50
N GLU A 198 9.83 27.15 -2.74
CA GLU A 198 8.97 27.54 -3.87
C GLU A 198 7.58 26.90 -3.77
N ALA A 199 7.48 25.65 -3.30
CA ALA A 199 6.21 24.96 -3.08
C ALA A 199 5.38 25.58 -1.94
N GLY A 200 6.02 26.00 -0.84
CA GLY A 200 5.35 26.72 0.25
C GLY A 200 4.76 28.08 -0.14
N ASN A 201 5.20 28.66 -1.26
CA ASN A 201 4.65 29.92 -1.78
C ASN A 201 3.44 29.72 -2.71
N MET A 202 3.11 28.49 -3.11
CA MET A 202 1.88 28.17 -3.85
C MET A 202 0.69 27.79 -2.96
N GLU A 203 0.90 27.62 -1.65
CA GLU A 203 -0.15 27.35 -0.64
C GLU A 203 -0.72 28.63 0.01
N LYS A 204 -0.41 29.84 -0.50
CA LYS A 204 -1.14 31.05 -0.09
C LYS A 204 -2.43 31.19 -0.88
N PRO A 205 -3.61 31.16 -0.24
CA PRO A 205 -4.86 31.48 -0.92
C PRO A 205 -4.82 32.95 -1.39
N LYS A 206 -5.30 33.19 -2.62
CA LYS A 206 -5.91 34.48 -2.96
C LYS A 206 -7.36 34.43 -2.52
#